data_AF-A0A933VQV0-F1
#
_entry.id   AF-A0A933VQV0-F1
#
_cell.length_a   1.000
_cell.length_b   1.000
_cell.length_c   1.000
_cell.angle_alpha   90.00
_cell.angle_beta   90.00
_cell.angle_gamma   90.00
#
_symmetry.space_group_name_H-M   'P 1'
#
loop_
_entity.id
_entity.type
_entity.pdbx_description
1 polymer ?
#
loop_
_entity_poly.entity_id
_entity_poly.type
_entity_poly.pdbx_seq_one_letter_code
_entity_poly.pdbx_strand_id
1 'polypeptide(L)'
;MTAETEYGERCERMWTLSTGFNASAMIERIRWQLDGWARAAEVPPSEQDDLHDTANVALSGVVHLRLEPTQVRADDGVQLGLWGGRTQADEWARRAATRLAGLVGDDRVVVAEWRGGRQPGDLHRFVPASLSSVFDGAERSPAPGSPTSPSSGQMPWPGRLPAPSPAVVHTDPRPVEVVDAGGATVAVSGRGAVSAPPAALRTGTGPAVPVVGWAGPWLLDERWWDVARHRRLARFQLLLADGRALLATVERRQWWLVAEYA
;
A
#
# COMPACT_ATOMS: atom_id res chain seq x y z
N MET A 1 14.95 21.34 1.23
CA MET A 1 16.41 21.53 1.05
C MET A 1 16.67 21.81 -0.40
N THR A 2 17.49 22.83 -0.66
CA THR A 2 17.94 23.19 -2.00
C THR A 2 19.46 23.18 -2.01
N ALA A 3 20.07 22.60 -3.04
CA ALA A 3 21.49 22.67 -3.30
C ALA A 3 21.74 23.34 -4.65
N GLU A 4 22.75 24.20 -4.71
CA GLU A 4 23.23 24.83 -5.93
C GLU A 4 24.69 24.42 -6.17
N THR A 5 25.03 24.08 -7.42
CA THR A 5 26.38 23.64 -7.81
C THR A 5 27.19 24.76 -8.42
N GLU A 6 28.50 24.54 -8.56
CA GLU A 6 29.44 25.45 -9.21
C GLU A 6 29.08 25.78 -10.68
N TYR A 7 28.35 24.89 -11.36
CA TYR A 7 27.87 25.12 -12.73
C TYR A 7 26.45 25.69 -12.79
N GLY A 8 25.88 26.10 -11.65
CA GLY A 8 24.55 26.70 -11.57
C GLY A 8 23.40 25.70 -11.65
N GLU A 9 23.68 24.39 -11.50
CA GLU A 9 22.64 23.38 -11.38
C GLU A 9 21.95 23.54 -10.02
N ARG A 10 20.63 23.39 -10.00
CA ARG A 10 19.83 23.50 -8.78
C ARG A 10 19.04 22.23 -8.57
N CYS A 11 19.30 21.55 -7.45
CA CYS A 11 18.55 20.39 -7.03
C CYS A 11 17.76 20.70 -5.77
N GLU A 12 16.54 20.18 -5.69
CA GLU A 12 15.66 20.41 -4.54
C GLU A 12 15.08 19.08 -4.06
N ARG A 13 15.01 18.93 -2.73
CA ARG A 13 14.29 17.84 -2.09
C ARG A 13 13.57 18.33 -0.85
N MET A 14 12.31 17.94 -0.75
CA MET A 14 11.51 18.10 0.46
C MET A 14 11.38 16.75 1.16
N TRP A 15 11.45 16.78 2.49
CA TRP A 15 11.18 15.62 3.34
C TRP A 15 10.19 16.02 4.42
N THR A 16 9.45 15.03 4.90
CA THR A 16 8.68 15.15 6.13
C THR A 16 8.81 13.86 6.94
N LEU A 17 8.70 13.98 8.25
CA LEU A 17 8.77 12.88 9.20
C LEU A 17 7.64 13.08 10.22
N SER A 18 6.90 12.01 10.52
CA SER A 18 5.84 12.00 11.54
C SER A 18 6.34 12.56 12.88
N THR A 19 7.55 12.18 13.29
CA THR A 19 8.25 12.58 14.53
C THR A 19 9.04 13.88 14.41
N GLY A 20 9.01 14.57 13.27
CA GLY A 20 9.81 15.77 13.03
C GLY A 20 11.29 15.44 12.86
N PHE A 21 12.14 16.46 12.79
CA PHE A 21 13.59 16.29 12.63
C PHE A 21 14.36 16.83 13.83
N ASN A 22 15.18 16.00 14.45
CA ASN A 22 16.26 16.45 15.33
C ASN A 22 17.53 16.75 14.52
N ALA A 23 18.52 17.41 15.13
CA ALA A 23 19.76 17.80 14.46
C ALA A 23 20.47 16.61 13.78
N SER A 24 20.58 15.47 14.45
CA SER A 24 21.22 14.26 13.91
C SER A 24 20.46 13.71 12.69
N ALA A 25 19.12 13.68 12.75
CA ALA A 25 18.28 13.24 11.65
C ALA A 25 18.39 14.18 10.44
N MET A 26 18.48 15.50 10.67
CA MET A 26 18.73 16.47 9.59
C MET A 26 20.08 16.22 8.92
N ILE A 27 21.16 16.05 9.70
CA ILE A 27 22.50 15.79 9.16
C ILE A 27 22.53 14.48 8.36
N GLU A 28 21.93 13.41 8.88
CA GLU A 28 21.85 12.13 8.16
C GLU A 28 21.11 12.29 6.83
N ARG A 29 19.98 13.00 6.81
CA ARG A 29 19.20 13.26 5.59
C ARG A 29 19.98 14.05 4.58
N ILE A 30 20.64 15.13 4.99
CA ILE A 30 21.48 15.96 4.12
C ILE A 30 22.59 15.11 3.50
N ARG A 31 23.32 14.36 4.32
CA ARG A 31 24.42 13.50 3.85
C ARG A 31 23.92 12.49 2.81
N TRP A 32 22.83 11.79 3.10
CA TRP A 32 22.30 10.79 2.18
C TRP A 32 21.70 11.40 0.91
N GLN A 33 21.12 12.59 1.00
CA GLN A 33 20.63 13.26 -0.19
C GLN A 33 21.76 13.67 -1.13
N LEU A 34 22.83 14.24 -0.57
CA LEU A 34 24.02 14.61 -1.34
C LEU A 34 24.69 13.37 -1.95
N ASP A 35 24.79 12.25 -1.22
CA ASP A 35 25.33 10.98 -1.73
C ASP A 35 24.46 10.41 -2.86
N GLY A 36 23.13 10.46 -2.73
CA GLY A 36 22.20 10.00 -3.77
C GLY A 36 22.28 10.85 -5.03
N TRP A 37 22.36 12.17 -4.87
CA TRP A 37 22.52 13.10 -5.97
C TRP A 37 23.88 12.99 -6.66
N ALA A 38 24.96 12.77 -5.91
CA ALA A 38 26.29 12.56 -6.49
C ALA A 38 26.35 11.25 -7.30
N ARG A 39 25.75 10.16 -6.81
CA ARG A 39 25.71 8.88 -7.54
C ARG A 39 24.86 8.92 -8.80
N ALA A 40 23.78 9.69 -8.79
CA ALA A 40 22.97 9.87 -10.00
C ALA A 40 23.75 10.54 -11.14
N ALA A 41 24.81 11.31 -10.83
CA ALA A 41 25.71 11.91 -11.82
C ALA A 41 26.67 10.89 -12.49
N GLU A 42 26.90 9.73 -11.87
CA GLU A 42 27.83 8.71 -12.37
C GLU A 42 27.16 7.74 -13.38
N VAL A 43 25.82 7.75 -13.47
CA VAL A 43 25.06 6.86 -14.36
C VAL A 43 25.02 7.46 -15.79
N PRO A 44 25.44 6.71 -16.82
CA PRO A 44 25.48 7.22 -18.19
C PRO A 44 24.07 7.51 -18.76
N PRO A 45 23.94 8.47 -19.71
CA PRO A 45 22.64 8.92 -20.23
C PRO A 45 21.77 7.84 -20.88
N SER A 46 22.36 6.72 -21.32
CA SER A 46 21.67 5.63 -22.03
C SER A 46 20.73 4.80 -21.15
N GLU A 47 20.76 4.95 -19.83
CA GLU A 47 19.92 4.20 -18.87
C GLU A 47 18.93 5.11 -18.09
N GLN A 48 18.82 6.40 -18.46
CA GLN A 48 18.05 7.41 -17.71
C GLN A 48 16.55 7.51 -18.10
N ASP A 49 16.12 6.87 -19.20
CA ASP A 49 14.75 7.01 -19.75
C ASP A 49 13.64 6.36 -18.91
N ASP A 50 13.96 5.41 -18.02
CA ASP A 50 12.95 4.70 -17.18
C ASP A 50 12.71 5.34 -15.79
N LEU A 51 13.45 6.41 -15.46
CA LEU A 51 13.39 7.10 -14.16
C LEU A 51 12.57 8.40 -14.25
N HIS A 52 11.27 8.25 -14.52
CA HIS A 52 10.30 9.34 -14.63
C HIS A 52 9.96 9.99 -13.27
N ASP A 53 10.91 10.73 -12.69
CA ASP A 53 10.75 11.91 -11.80
C ASP A 53 12.10 12.56 -11.42
N THR A 54 13.19 12.19 -12.10
CA THR A 54 14.57 12.62 -11.76
C THR A 54 14.97 13.84 -12.58
N ALA A 55 14.19 14.92 -12.49
CA ALA A 55 14.56 16.18 -13.13
C ALA A 55 15.92 16.65 -12.60
N ASN A 56 16.94 16.63 -13.47
CA ASN A 56 18.28 17.22 -13.29
C ASN A 56 18.96 16.91 -11.95
N VAL A 57 19.51 15.70 -11.83
CA VAL A 57 20.17 15.24 -10.60
C VAL A 57 21.60 14.79 -10.87
N ALA A 58 22.33 15.56 -11.66
CA ALA A 58 23.78 15.51 -11.61
C ALA A 58 24.22 16.66 -10.70
N LEU A 59 24.98 16.36 -9.64
CA LEU A 59 25.62 17.40 -8.84
C LEU A 59 27.11 17.42 -9.13
N SER A 60 27.57 18.55 -9.66
CA SER A 60 28.97 18.96 -9.53
C SER A 60 29.25 19.51 -8.12
N GLY A 61 30.40 20.16 -7.88
CA GLY A 61 30.74 20.70 -6.56
C GLY A 61 29.62 21.57 -5.96
N VAL A 62 29.08 21.19 -4.79
CA VAL A 62 28.02 21.94 -4.10
C VAL A 62 28.62 23.21 -3.50
N VAL A 63 28.14 24.37 -3.95
CA VAL A 63 28.62 25.69 -3.50
C VAL A 63 27.66 26.37 -2.53
N HIS A 64 26.37 26.02 -2.58
CA HIS A 64 25.37 26.54 -1.66
C HIS A 64 24.38 25.44 -1.25
N LEU A 65 24.04 25.41 0.04
CA LEU A 65 23.05 24.51 0.59
C LEU A 65 22.11 25.28 1.51
N ARG A 66 20.81 25.18 1.21
CA ARG A 66 19.76 25.87 1.95
C ARG A 66 18.75 24.89 2.55
N LEU A 67 18.46 25.08 3.82
CA LEU A 67 17.43 24.35 4.57
C LEU A 67 16.35 25.33 4.96
N GLU A 68 15.17 25.20 4.34
CA GLU A 68 14.00 26.02 4.66
C GLU A 68 12.97 25.12 5.39
N PRO A 69 12.56 25.45 6.62
CA PRO A 69 11.53 24.69 7.32
C PRO A 69 10.15 25.07 6.76
N THR A 70 9.47 24.11 6.13
CA THR A 70 8.11 24.31 5.59
C THR A 70 7.04 24.29 6.69
N GLN A 71 7.27 23.53 7.77
CA GLN A 71 6.36 23.42 8.91
C GLN A 71 7.17 23.21 10.19
N VAL A 72 6.75 23.88 11.27
CA VAL A 72 7.29 23.71 12.62
C VAL A 72 6.16 23.26 13.53
N ARG A 73 6.45 22.30 14.41
CA ARG A 73 5.51 21.77 15.39
C ARG A 73 6.20 21.65 16.74
N ALA A 74 5.43 21.68 17.81
CA ALA A 74 5.94 21.37 19.13
C ALA A 74 6.49 19.93 19.15
N ASP A 75 7.59 19.74 19.87
CA ASP A 75 8.05 18.41 20.24
C ASP A 75 7.32 18.02 21.52
N ASP A 76 6.17 17.35 21.35
CA ASP A 76 5.33 16.91 22.45
C ASP A 76 5.95 15.72 23.23
N GLY A 77 7.16 15.32 22.85
CA GLY A 77 7.84 14.16 23.40
C GLY A 77 7.22 12.85 22.93
N VAL A 78 8.00 11.77 23.01
CA VAL A 78 7.50 10.42 22.79
C VAL A 78 7.71 9.63 24.06
N GLN A 79 6.62 9.18 24.69
CA GLN A 79 6.72 8.26 25.82
C GLN A 79 7.06 6.86 25.29
N LEU A 80 8.27 6.40 25.56
CA LEU A 80 8.68 5.03 25.22
C LEU A 80 7.91 4.03 26.09
N GLY A 81 7.31 3.03 25.45
CA GLY A 81 6.69 1.91 26.15
C GLY A 81 7.72 1.13 26.95
N LEU A 82 7.40 0.76 28.19
CA LEU A 82 8.27 -0.05 29.07
C LEU A 82 8.46 -1.48 28.51
N TRP A 83 7.52 -1.96 27.71
CA TRP A 83 7.53 -3.28 27.06
C TRP A 83 7.23 -3.12 25.56
N GLY A 84 7.89 -3.92 24.71
CA GLY A 84 7.71 -3.82 23.26
C GLY A 84 8.20 -2.51 22.65
N GLY A 85 9.02 -1.76 23.38
CA GLY A 85 9.61 -0.49 22.94
C GLY A 85 10.61 -0.65 21.80
N ARG A 86 11.11 0.50 21.33
CA ARG A 86 12.06 0.57 20.21
C ARG A 86 13.33 -0.24 20.53
N THR A 87 13.61 -1.23 19.69
CA THR A 87 14.83 -2.04 19.78
C THR A 87 15.94 -1.44 18.91
N GLN A 88 17.19 -1.86 19.14
CA GLN A 88 18.30 -1.52 18.25
C GLN A 88 18.04 -1.98 16.80
N ALA A 89 17.34 -3.11 16.62
CA ALA A 89 16.93 -3.59 15.30
C ALA A 89 15.93 -2.63 14.63
N ASP A 90 14.99 -2.04 15.39
CA ASP A 90 14.06 -1.05 14.87
C ASP A 90 14.78 0.23 14.42
N GLU A 91 15.80 0.67 15.18
CA GLU A 91 16.63 1.80 14.78
C GLU A 91 17.48 1.52 13.53
N TRP A 92 18.01 0.30 13.39
CA TRP A 92 18.73 -0.11 12.19
C TRP A 92 17.80 -0.18 10.98
N ALA A 93 16.59 -0.74 11.13
CA ALA A 93 15.61 -0.79 10.06
C ALA A 93 15.21 0.61 9.60
N ARG A 94 14.95 1.54 10.52
CA ARG A 94 14.62 2.94 10.20
C ARG A 94 15.75 3.64 9.46
N ARG A 95 17.00 3.46 9.90
CA ARG A 95 18.19 4.03 9.23
C ARG A 95 18.40 3.44 7.84
N ALA A 96 18.22 2.12 7.68
CA ALA A 96 18.31 1.45 6.39
C ALA A 96 17.24 1.96 5.42
N ALA A 97 15.98 2.08 5.86
CA ALA A 97 14.90 2.64 5.06
C ALA A 97 15.17 4.10 4.66
N THR A 98 15.67 4.93 5.59
CA THR A 98 16.06 6.32 5.31
C THR A 98 17.18 6.40 4.26
N ARG A 99 18.17 5.52 4.37
CA ARG A 99 19.28 5.43 3.40
C ARG A 99 18.77 5.04 2.02
N LEU A 100 17.94 4.00 1.92
CA LEU A 100 17.36 3.57 0.65
C LEU A 100 16.52 4.70 0.03
N ALA A 101 15.70 5.39 0.83
CA ALA A 101 14.86 6.49 0.33
C ALA A 101 15.68 7.66 -0.24
N GLY A 102 16.86 7.94 0.33
CA GLY A 102 17.79 8.93 -0.23
C GLY A 102 18.41 8.51 -1.56
N LEU A 103 18.53 7.21 -1.82
CA LEU A 103 19.11 6.66 -3.05
C LEU A 103 18.09 6.48 -4.18
N VAL A 104 16.90 5.97 -3.88
CA VAL A 104 15.90 5.57 -4.90
C VAL A 104 14.64 6.44 -4.90
N GLY A 105 14.56 7.43 -4.03
CA GLY A 105 13.35 8.21 -3.81
C GLY A 105 12.48 7.66 -2.68
N ASP A 106 11.68 8.55 -2.10
CA ASP A 106 10.88 8.28 -0.88
C ASP A 106 9.60 7.50 -1.21
N ASP A 107 9.08 7.71 -2.42
CA ASP A 107 7.94 7.00 -3.02
C ASP A 107 8.25 5.52 -3.34
N ARG A 108 9.52 5.18 -3.51
CA ARG A 108 9.97 3.81 -3.81
C ARG A 108 10.26 2.96 -2.57
N VAL A 109 10.43 3.60 -1.41
CA VAL A 109 10.65 2.91 -0.13
C VAL A 109 9.40 3.03 0.72
N VAL A 110 8.50 2.07 0.56
CA VAL A 110 7.19 2.06 1.20
C VAL A 110 7.06 0.94 2.22
N VAL A 111 6.20 1.17 3.22
CA VAL A 111 5.75 0.16 4.18
C VAL A 111 4.24 0.07 4.19
N ALA A 112 3.72 -1.11 4.51
CA ALA A 112 2.29 -1.33 4.62
C ALA A 112 1.78 -0.82 5.98
N GLU A 113 0.91 0.18 5.96
CA GLU A 113 0.15 0.62 7.12
C GLU A 113 -1.27 0.06 7.07
N TRP A 114 -1.74 -0.43 8.21
CA TRP A 114 -3.13 -0.82 8.35
C TRP A 114 -4.03 0.43 8.29
N ARG A 115 -5.04 0.40 7.42
CA ARG A 115 -6.06 1.46 7.26
C ARG A 115 -7.48 0.97 7.53
N GLY A 116 -7.68 -0.34 7.43
CA GLY A 116 -9.01 -0.94 7.53
C GLY A 116 -9.82 -0.72 6.26
N GLY A 117 -11.01 -1.29 6.22
CA GLY A 117 -11.87 -1.21 5.05
C GLY A 117 -12.71 -2.45 4.86
N ARG A 118 -13.42 -2.49 3.74
CA ARG A 118 -14.36 -3.57 3.41
C ARG A 118 -13.74 -4.59 2.47
N GLN A 119 -12.91 -4.13 1.53
CA GLN A 119 -12.15 -5.00 0.63
C GLN A 119 -10.79 -5.36 1.24
N PRO A 120 -10.22 -6.53 0.88
CA PRO A 120 -8.87 -6.90 1.30
C PRO A 120 -7.81 -5.87 0.90
N GLY A 121 -7.97 -5.26 -0.28
CA GLY A 121 -7.06 -4.23 -0.79
C GLY A 121 -7.14 -2.90 -0.02
N ASP A 122 -8.24 -2.64 0.69
CA ASP A 122 -8.37 -1.41 1.49
C ASP A 122 -7.62 -1.54 2.82
N LEU A 123 -7.47 -2.77 3.33
CA LEU A 123 -6.98 -3.03 4.69
C LEU A 123 -5.61 -2.44 4.95
N HIS A 124 -4.75 -2.41 3.92
CA HIS A 124 -3.40 -1.88 4.01
C HIS A 124 -3.16 -0.87 2.90
N ARG A 125 -2.41 0.18 3.22
CA ARG A 125 -1.92 1.14 2.25
C ARG A 125 -0.41 1.19 2.32
N PHE A 126 0.24 1.17 1.16
CA PHE A 126 1.65 1.50 1.06
C PHE A 126 1.84 3.00 1.25
N VAL A 127 2.61 3.36 2.26
CA VAL A 127 3.03 4.73 2.55
C VAL A 127 4.55 4.81 2.58
N PRO A 128 5.15 5.93 2.15
CA PRO A 128 6.58 6.12 2.29
C PRO A 128 7.05 5.84 3.72
N ALA A 129 8.14 5.08 3.84
CA ALA A 129 8.69 4.64 5.13
C ALA A 129 9.06 5.81 6.05
N SER A 130 9.40 6.97 5.46
CA SER A 130 9.66 8.23 6.15
C SER A 130 8.42 8.80 6.87
N LEU A 131 7.23 8.60 6.30
CA LEU A 131 5.97 9.15 6.78
C LEU A 131 5.23 8.22 7.72
N SER A 132 5.66 6.96 7.75
CA SER A 132 4.95 5.88 8.43
C SER A 132 5.23 5.84 9.93
N SER A 133 4.17 5.71 10.72
CA SER A 133 4.27 5.53 12.19
C SER A 133 4.76 4.14 12.59
N VAL A 134 4.81 3.17 11.66
CA VAL A 134 5.27 1.79 11.90
C VAL A 134 6.68 1.75 12.53
N PHE A 135 7.56 2.70 12.19
CA PHE A 135 8.91 2.79 12.76
C PHE A 135 8.99 3.58 14.08
N ASP A 136 7.89 4.17 14.53
CA ASP A 136 7.82 4.98 15.75
C ASP A 136 7.57 4.13 17.01
N GLY A 137 7.28 2.83 16.84
CA GLY A 137 7.20 1.84 17.92
C GLY A 137 5.94 1.91 18.78
N ALA A 138 5.17 3.00 18.71
CA ALA A 138 3.94 3.17 19.48
C ALA A 138 2.72 2.41 18.91
N GLU A 139 2.75 2.04 17.62
CA GLU A 139 1.58 1.51 16.90
C GLU A 139 1.83 0.16 16.22
N ARG A 140 2.70 -0.70 16.77
CA ARG A 140 2.63 -2.12 16.42
C ARG A 140 1.25 -2.61 16.87
N SER A 141 0.44 -3.02 15.90
CA SER A 141 -1.00 -3.27 16.04
C SER A 141 -1.38 -3.89 17.38
N PRO A 142 -2.52 -3.49 17.98
CA PRO A 142 -2.99 -4.12 19.20
C PRO A 142 -3.13 -5.61 18.94
N ALA A 143 -2.58 -6.41 19.85
CA ALA A 143 -2.86 -7.84 19.88
C ALA A 143 -4.38 -8.05 19.78
N PRO A 144 -4.86 -9.09 19.07
CA PRO A 144 -6.28 -9.38 19.00
C PRO A 144 -6.82 -9.61 20.43
N GLY A 145 -7.52 -8.62 20.99
CA GLY A 145 -8.14 -8.69 22.31
C GLY A 145 -7.90 -7.52 23.29
N SER A 146 -7.06 -6.52 22.98
CA SER A 146 -6.82 -5.40 23.92
C SER A 146 -7.84 -4.25 23.76
N PRO A 147 -8.61 -3.90 24.81
CA PRO A 147 -9.63 -2.85 24.75
C PRO A 147 -9.08 -1.50 25.23
N THR A 148 -8.13 -0.91 24.50
CA THR A 148 -7.64 0.44 24.82
C THR A 148 -7.35 1.28 23.58
N SER A 149 -8.07 2.40 23.52
CA SER A 149 -8.05 3.52 22.57
C SER A 149 -8.55 3.24 21.14
N PRO A 150 -9.45 4.09 20.61
CA PRO A 150 -9.86 4.05 19.21
C PRO A 150 -8.72 4.61 18.36
N SER A 151 -7.66 3.81 18.19
CA SER A 151 -6.79 3.99 17.04
C SER A 151 -7.68 3.88 15.79
N SER A 152 -7.31 4.60 14.74
CA SER A 152 -7.98 4.73 13.44
C SER A 152 -8.37 3.40 12.76
N GLY A 153 -8.12 2.26 13.42
CA GLY A 153 -8.50 0.93 12.99
C GLY A 153 -9.60 0.14 13.65
N GLN A 154 -10.35 0.74 14.56
CA GLN A 154 -11.55 0.11 15.12
C GLN A 154 -12.85 0.74 14.62
N MET A 155 -12.83 1.49 13.51
CA MET A 155 -14.10 1.87 12.89
C MET A 155 -14.84 0.59 12.45
N PRO A 156 -16.13 0.43 12.79
CA PRO A 156 -16.90 -0.69 12.29
C PRO A 156 -16.96 -0.52 10.78
N TRP A 157 -16.42 -1.49 10.05
CA TRP A 157 -16.52 -1.60 8.60
C TRP A 157 -17.60 -2.63 8.28
N PRO A 158 -18.91 -2.28 8.28
CA PRO A 158 -19.96 -3.21 7.86
C PRO A 158 -19.61 -3.82 6.50
N GLY A 159 -19.67 -5.15 6.40
CA GLY A 159 -19.29 -5.87 5.19
C GLY A 159 -17.80 -6.21 5.05
N ARG A 160 -16.97 -5.89 6.07
CA ARG A 160 -15.57 -6.33 6.13
C ARG A 160 -15.44 -7.84 5.95
N LEU A 161 -14.40 -8.26 5.24
CA LEU A 161 -14.03 -9.66 5.16
C LEU A 161 -13.60 -10.20 6.54
N PRO A 162 -14.28 -11.21 7.10
CA PRO A 162 -13.86 -11.82 8.36
C PRO A 162 -12.55 -12.60 8.18
N ALA A 163 -11.93 -12.97 9.30
CA ALA A 163 -10.82 -13.92 9.29
C ALA A 163 -11.29 -15.31 8.79
N PRO A 164 -10.41 -16.12 8.18
CA PRO A 164 -9.00 -15.82 7.91
C PRO A 164 -8.82 -14.77 6.80
N SER A 165 -7.75 -13.98 6.88
CA SER A 165 -7.38 -13.06 5.79
C SER A 165 -6.79 -13.87 4.62
N PRO A 166 -7.03 -13.47 3.36
CA PRO A 166 -6.33 -14.03 2.22
C PRO A 166 -4.82 -13.85 2.37
N ALA A 167 -4.04 -14.81 1.87
CA ALA A 167 -2.58 -14.76 1.89
C ALA A 167 -2.02 -13.84 0.80
N VAL A 168 -2.72 -13.74 -0.33
CA VAL A 168 -2.36 -12.88 -1.46
C VAL A 168 -3.54 -11.98 -1.79
N VAL A 169 -3.29 -10.67 -1.88
CA VAL A 169 -4.27 -9.68 -2.32
C VAL A 169 -3.73 -9.03 -3.59
N HIS A 170 -4.51 -9.05 -4.67
CA HIS A 170 -4.11 -8.46 -5.94
C HIS A 170 -4.28 -6.94 -5.87
N THR A 171 -3.19 -6.20 -6.09
CA THR A 171 -3.22 -4.73 -6.13
C THR A 171 -4.15 -4.25 -7.24
N ASP A 172 -4.01 -4.85 -8.42
CA ASP A 172 -4.95 -4.72 -9.52
C ASP A 172 -5.79 -6.00 -9.64
N PRO A 173 -7.11 -5.95 -9.38
CA PRO A 173 -7.98 -7.10 -9.53
C PRO A 173 -7.89 -7.70 -10.94
N ARG A 174 -7.71 -9.03 -11.03
CA ARG A 174 -7.53 -9.70 -12.32
C ARG A 174 -8.89 -10.05 -12.93
N PRO A 175 -9.16 -9.73 -14.21
CA PRO A 175 -10.42 -10.10 -14.84
C PRO A 175 -10.50 -11.62 -14.97
N VAL A 176 -11.63 -12.18 -14.56
CA VAL A 176 -11.94 -13.61 -14.68
C VAL A 176 -13.34 -13.79 -15.23
N GLU A 177 -13.66 -15.01 -15.61
CA GLU A 177 -15.04 -15.41 -15.90
C GLU A 177 -15.45 -16.55 -14.97
N VAL A 178 -16.65 -16.46 -14.43
CA VAL A 178 -17.27 -17.55 -13.68
C VAL A 178 -18.49 -18.00 -14.47
N VAL A 179 -18.53 -19.28 -14.82
CA VAL A 179 -19.58 -19.88 -15.65
C VAL A 179 -20.34 -20.96 -14.90
N ASP A 180 -21.58 -21.17 -15.30
CA ASP A 180 -22.43 -22.24 -14.80
C ASP A 180 -22.17 -23.57 -15.54
N ALA A 181 -22.92 -24.61 -15.19
CA ALA A 181 -22.77 -25.95 -15.77
C ALA A 181 -23.09 -25.98 -17.28
N GLY A 182 -23.84 -25.00 -17.81
CA GLY A 182 -24.13 -24.83 -19.22
C GLY A 182 -23.09 -23.97 -19.96
N GLY A 183 -22.07 -23.47 -19.26
CA GLY A 183 -21.04 -22.59 -19.81
C GLY A 183 -21.46 -21.13 -19.94
N ALA A 184 -22.65 -20.75 -19.44
CA ALA A 184 -23.08 -19.36 -19.44
C ALA A 184 -22.46 -18.60 -18.27
N THR A 185 -22.10 -17.33 -18.47
CA THR A 185 -21.54 -16.49 -17.41
C THR A 185 -22.54 -16.30 -16.27
N VAL A 186 -22.11 -16.59 -15.04
CA VAL A 186 -22.92 -16.38 -13.85
C VAL A 186 -23.09 -14.88 -13.62
N ALA A 187 -24.32 -14.42 -13.54
CA ALA A 187 -24.67 -13.03 -13.24
C ALA A 187 -25.25 -12.91 -11.83
N VAL A 188 -25.11 -11.73 -11.24
CA VAL A 188 -25.77 -11.38 -9.97
C VAL A 188 -26.68 -10.19 -10.19
N SER A 189 -27.95 -10.37 -9.81
CA SER A 189 -28.96 -9.33 -9.94
C SER A 189 -28.78 -8.22 -8.91
N GLY A 190 -29.51 -7.12 -9.12
CA GLY A 190 -29.60 -6.01 -8.17
C GLY A 190 -30.31 -6.35 -6.83
N ARG A 191 -30.64 -7.60 -6.56
CA ARG A 191 -31.08 -8.07 -5.22
C ARG A 191 -30.22 -9.22 -4.68
N GLY A 192 -29.08 -9.48 -5.30
CA GLY A 192 -28.19 -10.58 -4.90
C GLY A 192 -28.63 -11.97 -5.36
N ALA A 193 -29.66 -12.08 -6.19
CA ALA A 193 -29.98 -13.36 -6.81
C ALA A 193 -28.91 -13.74 -7.84
N VAL A 194 -28.32 -14.93 -7.67
CA VAL A 194 -27.34 -15.51 -8.59
C VAL A 194 -28.09 -16.22 -9.72
N SER A 195 -27.69 -16.02 -10.97
CA SER A 195 -28.39 -16.59 -12.13
C SER A 195 -28.35 -18.13 -12.17
N ALA A 196 -27.23 -18.71 -11.77
CA ALA A 196 -27.00 -20.15 -11.67
C ALA A 196 -25.80 -20.43 -10.74
N PRO A 197 -25.66 -21.64 -10.19
CA PRO A 197 -24.50 -21.99 -9.37
C PRO A 197 -23.18 -21.88 -10.16
N PRO A 198 -22.15 -21.22 -9.60
CA PRO A 198 -20.79 -21.26 -10.15
C PRO A 198 -20.29 -22.70 -10.32
N ALA A 199 -19.93 -23.06 -11.55
CA ALA A 199 -19.47 -24.41 -11.90
C ALA A 199 -18.01 -24.44 -12.37
N ALA A 200 -17.52 -23.37 -13.00
CA ALA A 200 -16.11 -23.25 -13.37
C ALA A 200 -15.65 -21.79 -13.37
N LEU A 201 -14.36 -21.59 -13.15
CA LEU A 201 -13.69 -20.29 -13.25
C LEU A 201 -12.63 -20.34 -14.34
N ARG A 202 -12.59 -19.30 -15.18
CA ARG A 202 -11.61 -19.11 -16.25
C ARG A 202 -10.83 -17.82 -16.04
N THR A 203 -9.51 -17.90 -16.15
CA THR A 203 -8.59 -16.76 -16.09
C THR A 203 -8.06 -16.46 -17.49
N GLY A 204 -8.44 -15.34 -18.09
CA GLY A 204 -8.02 -14.98 -19.45
C GLY A 204 -8.34 -16.07 -20.48
N THR A 205 -7.34 -16.45 -21.28
CA THR A 205 -7.43 -17.53 -22.28
C THR A 205 -7.08 -18.92 -21.73
N GLY A 206 -6.88 -19.05 -20.41
CA GLY A 206 -6.54 -20.32 -19.78
C GLY A 206 -7.70 -21.32 -19.75
N PRO A 207 -7.43 -22.59 -19.38
CA PRO A 207 -8.48 -23.58 -19.20
C PRO A 207 -9.42 -23.19 -18.06
N ALA A 208 -10.69 -23.56 -18.19
CA ALA A 208 -11.66 -23.41 -17.10
C ALA A 208 -11.38 -24.46 -16.02
N VAL A 209 -11.28 -24.02 -14.77
CA VAL A 209 -11.07 -24.90 -13.61
C VAL A 209 -12.41 -25.09 -12.90
N PRO A 210 -12.85 -26.33 -12.63
CA PRO A 210 -14.12 -26.57 -11.94
C PRO A 210 -14.15 -25.92 -10.55
N VAL A 211 -15.29 -25.32 -10.21
CA VAL A 211 -15.61 -24.83 -8.87
C VAL A 211 -16.27 -25.98 -8.11
N VAL A 212 -15.62 -26.45 -7.06
CA VAL A 212 -16.10 -27.57 -6.21
C VAL A 212 -16.85 -27.11 -4.97
N GLY A 213 -16.73 -25.82 -4.63
CA GLY A 213 -17.48 -25.20 -3.53
C GLY A 213 -17.50 -23.69 -3.66
N TRP A 214 -18.54 -23.05 -3.14
CA TRP A 214 -18.61 -21.59 -3.11
C TRP A 214 -19.48 -21.09 -1.96
N ALA A 215 -19.25 -19.84 -1.56
CA ALA A 215 -20.05 -19.12 -0.58
C ALA A 215 -20.28 -17.67 -1.03
N GLY A 216 -21.43 -17.10 -0.62
CA GLY A 216 -21.92 -15.80 -1.05
C GLY A 216 -23.29 -15.89 -1.74
N PRO A 217 -23.72 -14.85 -2.47
CA PRO A 217 -23.09 -13.55 -2.60
C PRO A 217 -23.23 -12.70 -1.33
N TRP A 218 -22.14 -12.06 -0.91
CA TRP A 218 -22.22 -10.94 0.04
C TRP A 218 -22.26 -9.64 -0.74
N LEU A 219 -23.39 -8.94 -0.66
CA LEU A 219 -23.56 -7.65 -1.32
C LEU A 219 -22.82 -6.56 -0.57
N LEU A 220 -22.11 -5.72 -1.32
CA LEU A 220 -21.56 -4.47 -0.84
C LEU A 220 -22.11 -3.33 -1.70
N ASP A 221 -22.67 -2.34 -1.01
CA ASP A 221 -23.18 -1.10 -1.58
C ASP A 221 -22.47 0.06 -0.86
N GLU A 222 -21.52 0.67 -1.55
CA GLU A 222 -20.64 1.68 -0.99
C GLU A 222 -20.93 3.04 -1.59
N ARG A 223 -20.90 4.08 -0.75
CA ARG A 223 -21.08 5.48 -1.16
C ARG A 223 -22.38 5.69 -1.95
N TRP A 224 -23.47 5.04 -1.55
CA TRP A 224 -24.80 5.16 -2.18
C TRP A 224 -25.34 6.60 -2.21
N TRP A 225 -24.82 7.47 -1.35
CA TRP A 225 -25.13 8.90 -1.30
C TRP A 225 -24.33 9.75 -2.31
N ASP A 226 -23.25 9.23 -2.91
CA ASP A 226 -22.39 9.93 -3.86
C ASP A 226 -22.45 9.22 -5.22
N VAL A 227 -23.24 9.77 -6.14
CA VAL A 227 -23.47 9.17 -7.47
C VAL A 227 -22.17 8.92 -8.24
N ALA A 228 -21.16 9.79 -8.09
CA ALA A 228 -19.90 9.67 -8.81
C ALA A 228 -19.00 8.57 -8.22
N ARG A 229 -19.12 8.31 -6.93
CA ARG A 229 -18.31 7.32 -6.21
C ARG A 229 -19.10 6.07 -5.80
N HIS A 230 -20.37 6.00 -6.19
CA HIS A 230 -21.26 4.88 -5.88
C HIS A 230 -20.68 3.61 -6.48
N ARG A 231 -20.53 2.61 -5.62
CA ARG A 231 -19.93 1.33 -5.99
C ARG A 231 -20.78 0.21 -5.47
N ARG A 232 -21.12 -0.72 -6.36
CA ARG A 232 -21.96 -1.87 -6.03
C ARG A 232 -21.34 -3.15 -6.56
N LEU A 233 -21.06 -4.07 -5.66
CA LEU A 233 -20.45 -5.35 -5.98
C LEU A 233 -21.05 -6.49 -5.15
N ALA A 234 -20.86 -7.71 -5.62
CA ALA A 234 -21.13 -8.91 -4.84
C ALA A 234 -19.84 -9.72 -4.71
N ARG A 235 -19.56 -10.20 -3.50
CA ARG A 235 -18.36 -10.99 -3.20
C ARG A 235 -18.69 -12.47 -3.09
N PHE A 236 -17.77 -13.30 -3.58
CA PHE A 236 -17.82 -14.75 -3.52
C PHE A 236 -16.50 -15.30 -3.01
N GLN A 237 -16.59 -16.36 -2.23
CA GLN A 237 -15.46 -17.26 -1.98
C GLN A 237 -15.67 -18.50 -2.84
N LEU A 238 -14.66 -18.87 -3.61
CA LEU A 238 -14.71 -19.99 -4.56
C LEU A 238 -13.61 -20.98 -4.19
N LEU A 239 -13.95 -22.26 -4.11
CA LEU A 239 -13.00 -23.36 -3.98
C LEU A 239 -12.93 -24.07 -5.33
N LEU A 240 -11.75 -24.13 -5.91
CA LEU A 240 -11.49 -24.79 -7.19
C LEU A 240 -11.05 -26.24 -7.00
N ALA A 241 -11.25 -27.06 -8.02
CA ALA A 241 -10.87 -28.47 -8.02
C ALA A 241 -9.35 -28.71 -7.92
N ASP A 242 -8.54 -27.72 -8.27
CA ASP A 242 -7.08 -27.75 -8.10
C ASP A 242 -6.62 -27.39 -6.68
N GLY A 243 -7.57 -27.20 -5.75
CA GLY A 243 -7.31 -26.90 -4.35
C GLY A 243 -7.22 -25.40 -4.02
N ARG A 244 -7.21 -24.52 -5.02
CA ARG A 244 -7.13 -23.07 -4.77
C ARG A 244 -8.43 -22.54 -4.18
N ALA A 245 -8.31 -21.75 -3.11
CA ALA A 245 -9.40 -20.98 -2.53
C ALA A 245 -9.25 -19.51 -2.92
N LEU A 246 -10.26 -18.97 -3.60
CA LEU A 246 -10.21 -17.65 -4.23
C LEU A 246 -11.27 -16.72 -3.65
N LEU A 247 -10.95 -15.44 -3.58
CA LEU A 247 -11.91 -14.38 -3.34
C LEU A 247 -12.16 -13.63 -4.65
N ALA A 248 -13.40 -13.70 -5.13
CA ALA A 248 -13.83 -13.02 -6.34
C ALA A 248 -14.93 -11.99 -6.04
N THR A 249 -15.00 -10.96 -6.86
CA THR A 249 -16.09 -9.99 -6.85
C THR A 249 -16.73 -9.90 -8.23
N VAL A 250 -18.03 -9.60 -8.26
CA VAL A 250 -18.73 -9.25 -9.49
C VAL A 250 -19.28 -7.83 -9.36
N GLU A 251 -18.90 -6.98 -10.31
CA GLU A 251 -19.26 -5.57 -10.38
C GLU A 251 -19.58 -5.23 -11.83
N ARG A 252 -20.69 -4.52 -12.08
CA ARG A 252 -21.14 -4.17 -13.43
C ARG A 252 -21.18 -5.37 -14.41
N ARG A 253 -21.57 -6.55 -13.88
CA ARG A 253 -21.62 -7.85 -14.60
C ARG A 253 -20.25 -8.40 -15.05
N GLN A 254 -19.16 -7.85 -14.53
CA GLN A 254 -17.80 -8.34 -14.78
C GLN A 254 -17.24 -8.96 -13.50
N TRP A 255 -16.55 -10.09 -13.65
CA TRP A 255 -15.92 -10.80 -12.54
C TRP A 255 -14.46 -10.42 -12.41
N TRP A 256 -14.02 -10.29 -11.16
CA TRP A 256 -12.68 -9.91 -10.78
C TRP A 256 -12.16 -10.83 -9.68
N LEU A 257 -10.95 -11.34 -9.85
CA LEU A 257 -10.22 -12.03 -8.81
C LEU A 257 -9.46 -11.00 -7.97
N VAL A 258 -9.82 -10.90 -6.69
CA VAL A 258 -9.27 -9.88 -5.79
C VAL A 258 -8.24 -10.45 -4.80
N ALA A 259 -8.36 -11.72 -4.42
CA ALA A 259 -7.44 -12.33 -3.46
C ALA A 259 -7.43 -13.87 -3.53
N GLU A 260 -6.43 -14.49 -2.90
CA GLU A 260 -6.24 -15.94 -2.81
C GLU A 260 -5.93 -16.34 -1.36
N TYR A 261 -6.59 -17.39 -0.89
CA TYR A 261 -6.32 -18.06 0.37
C TYR A 261 -5.34 -19.20 0.07
N ALA A 262 -4.14 -19.13 0.65
CA ALA A 262 -3.08 -20.12 0.44
C ALA A 262 -3.46 -21.51 0.93
#